data_AF-A0A7C8MK91-F1
#
_entry.id   AF-A0A7C8MK91-F1
#
_cell.length_a   1.000
_cell.length_b   1.000
_cell.length_c   1.000
_cell.angle_alpha   90.00
_cell.angle_beta   90.00
_cell.angle_gamma   90.00
#
_symmetry.space_group_name_H-M   'P 1'
#
loop_
_entity.id
_entity.type
_entity.pdbx_description
1 polymer ?
#
loop_
_entity_poly.entity_id
_entity_poly.type
_entity_poly.pdbx_seq_one_letter_code
_entity_poly.pdbx_strand_id
1 'polypeptide(L)'
;MSFLNQLKGKAEELNRRHNLLPIGQNRPQGGYSAPPQSYHQQQYYPGQQPYQSQPQGRWQQPPPGHWQSPPPPEGQQHWQQSAPPQPNYSTRPGGPPPIPSHSRPPAAPSAESSGPRVYWRPEFSPNVPVSQEFNHKQGHGDPWGWGNNELENYTPDSSNSFHTHDGKLVLRAISQSQHPNPEARYTSARLVSKATLGRRDGCLTAWLTLPCAEGIWPAFWLLPREPFVWPHEGEVDIAESWNGDCENHSCLHWGFYNAEDAQKHLVRGTHISDMPYRPIRYDFVWQCSRTGVRGDGKSEGGGRLMWYIDGRPVMKNLMPPGTRLIEDWTVLLNIAMGGNVCQGKTPRDGAYDMVVHNIQMSEAPDGGWSRFDNDWQHCVDGAVM
;
A
#
# COMPACT_ATOMS: atom_id res chain seq x y z
N MET A 1 39.93 20.08 12.38
CA MET A 1 39.73 18.64 12.66
C MET A 1 38.58 18.15 11.79
N SER A 2 38.74 17.03 11.09
CA SER A 2 37.81 16.55 10.03
C SER A 2 36.39 16.31 10.56
N PHE A 3 35.38 16.66 9.75
CA PHE A 3 33.96 16.34 9.97
C PHE A 3 33.72 14.86 10.31
N LEU A 4 34.56 13.95 9.79
CA LEU A 4 34.55 12.53 10.15
C LEU A 4 34.81 12.27 11.65
N ASN A 5 35.66 13.07 12.30
CA ASN A 5 35.95 12.88 13.73
C ASN A 5 34.80 13.37 14.62
N GLN A 6 34.03 14.38 14.17
CA GLN A 6 32.79 14.80 14.85
C GLN A 6 31.68 13.75 14.71
N LEU A 7 31.56 13.12 13.54
CA LEU A 7 30.60 12.04 13.32
C LEU A 7 30.93 10.79 14.15
N LYS A 8 32.21 10.41 14.24
CA LYS A 8 32.65 9.30 15.10
C LYS A 8 32.36 9.56 16.58
N GLY A 9 32.64 10.77 17.06
CA GLY A 9 32.35 11.13 18.45
C GLY A 9 30.86 11.06 18.81
N LYS A 10 29.97 11.51 17.90
CA LYS A 10 28.52 11.40 18.10
C LYS A 10 28.01 9.96 18.08
N ALA A 11 28.54 9.12 17.19
CA ALA A 11 28.18 7.71 17.11
C ALA A 11 28.59 6.94 18.38
N GLU A 12 29.77 7.24 18.94
CA GLU A 12 30.25 6.62 20.19
C GLU A 12 29.47 7.08 21.44
N GLU A 13 28.92 8.30 21.43
CA GLU A 13 28.05 8.81 22.49
C GLU A 13 26.66 8.16 22.44
N LEU A 14 26.11 7.94 21.23
CA LEU A 14 24.84 7.24 21.02
C LEU A 14 24.93 5.75 21.41
N ASN A 15 26.01 5.06 21.05
CA ASN A 15 26.21 3.65 21.42
C ASN A 15 26.28 3.45 22.94
N ARG A 16 26.90 4.39 23.68
CA ARG A 16 26.93 4.38 25.15
C ARG A 16 25.57 4.65 25.79
N ARG A 17 24.73 5.50 25.20
CA ARG A 17 23.38 5.79 25.72
C ARG A 17 22.40 4.63 25.53
N HIS A 18 22.58 3.83 24.48
CA HIS A 18 21.63 2.77 24.10
C HIS A 18 22.17 1.34 24.31
N ASN A 19 23.29 1.19 25.01
CA ASN A 19 23.92 -0.10 25.32
C ASN A 19 24.20 -0.97 24.08
N LEU A 20 24.51 -0.32 22.96
CA LEU A 20 24.89 -0.97 21.71
C LEU A 20 26.41 -1.17 21.69
N LEU A 21 26.85 -2.40 21.37
CA LEU A 21 28.26 -2.78 21.44
C LEU A 21 29.15 -1.95 20.48
N PRO A 22 30.41 -1.64 20.83
CA PRO A 22 31.29 -0.80 20.01
C PRO A 22 31.72 -1.46 18.69
N ILE A 23 31.87 -0.65 17.63
CA ILE A 23 32.35 -1.10 16.32
C ILE A 23 33.89 -1.23 16.31
N GLY A 24 34.40 -2.44 16.08
CA GLY A 24 35.73 -2.69 15.50
C GLY A 24 36.92 -2.82 16.46
N GLN A 25 37.23 -4.04 16.90
CA GLN A 25 38.60 -4.46 17.19
C GLN A 25 38.95 -5.71 16.36
N ASN A 26 39.75 -5.52 15.31
CA ASN A 26 40.59 -6.58 14.77
C ASN A 26 41.95 -6.51 15.46
N ARG A 27 42.43 -7.63 16.04
CA ARG A 27 43.84 -7.80 16.43
C ARG A 27 44.60 -8.57 15.33
N PRO A 28 45.91 -8.30 15.13
CA PRO A 28 46.70 -8.83 14.01
C PRO A 28 47.37 -10.20 14.31
N GLN A 29 47.91 -10.79 13.23
CA GLN A 29 48.44 -12.15 13.03
C GLN A 29 49.61 -12.62 13.93
N GLY A 30 49.68 -13.94 14.15
CA GLY A 30 50.88 -14.70 14.53
C GLY A 30 50.58 -16.20 14.66
N GLY A 31 51.17 -17.05 13.80
CA GLY A 31 50.86 -18.49 13.71
C GLY A 31 51.69 -19.38 14.62
N TYR A 32 51.23 -20.62 14.86
CA TYR A 32 52.00 -21.85 15.06
C TYR A 32 51.07 -23.07 14.90
N SER A 33 51.67 -24.17 14.46
CA SER A 33 51.09 -25.42 13.94
C SER A 33 50.41 -26.34 14.99
N ALA A 34 49.57 -27.26 14.48
CA ALA A 34 48.82 -28.43 15.01
C ALA A 34 49.44 -29.24 16.20
N PRO A 35 48.74 -30.22 16.87
CA PRO A 35 47.57 -31.03 16.44
C PRO A 35 46.49 -31.31 17.54
N PRO A 36 45.45 -32.16 17.29
CA PRO A 36 44.19 -32.16 18.04
C PRO A 36 44.09 -33.28 19.09
N GLN A 37 43.29 -33.08 20.15
CA GLN A 37 42.57 -34.17 20.84
C GLN A 37 41.44 -33.66 21.75
N SER A 38 40.28 -34.30 21.55
CA SER A 38 39.07 -34.46 22.37
C SER A 38 39.06 -34.00 23.83
N TYR A 39 37.92 -33.45 24.30
CA TYR A 39 36.99 -34.15 25.22
C TYR A 39 35.65 -33.39 25.36
N HIS A 40 34.60 -34.17 25.56
CA HIS A 40 33.17 -33.87 25.55
C HIS A 40 32.67 -32.85 26.60
N GLN A 41 31.57 -32.16 26.27
CA GLN A 41 30.36 -32.24 27.11
C GLN A 41 29.08 -32.00 26.29
N GLN A 42 28.10 -32.85 26.56
CA GLN A 42 26.81 -33.01 25.89
C GLN A 42 25.82 -31.92 26.31
N GLN A 43 24.95 -31.47 25.39
CA GLN A 43 23.58 -31.11 25.73
C GLN A 43 22.60 -31.80 24.78
N TYR A 44 21.60 -32.41 25.40
CA TYR A 44 20.55 -33.26 24.87
C TYR A 44 19.55 -32.47 24.01
N TYR A 45 19.19 -33.02 22.84
CA TYR A 45 17.94 -32.72 22.13
C TYR A 45 17.13 -34.01 22.03
N PRO A 46 15.88 -34.08 22.49
CA PRO A 46 15.03 -35.23 22.20
C PRO A 46 14.40 -35.10 20.81
N GLY A 47 14.90 -35.93 19.89
CA GLY A 47 14.11 -36.78 18.98
C GLY A 47 13.17 -36.13 17.97
N GLN A 48 13.60 -36.09 16.70
CA GLN A 48 12.70 -36.37 15.57
C GLN A 48 13.26 -37.54 14.75
N GLN A 49 12.43 -38.56 14.54
CA GLN A 49 12.68 -39.65 13.61
C GLN A 49 12.46 -39.19 12.17
N PRO A 50 13.21 -39.74 11.19
CA PRO A 50 13.19 -39.27 9.81
C PRO A 50 11.99 -39.86 9.04
N TYR A 51 11.16 -39.00 8.44
CA TYR A 51 10.20 -39.45 7.45
C TYR A 51 10.86 -39.52 6.07
N GLN A 52 10.72 -40.69 5.46
CA GLN A 52 11.25 -41.04 4.15
C GLN A 52 10.60 -40.23 3.03
N SER A 53 11.41 -39.92 2.02
CA SER A 53 11.01 -39.29 0.77
C SER A 53 10.26 -40.27 -0.16
N GLN A 54 9.12 -39.83 -0.70
CA GLN A 54 8.48 -40.40 -1.88
C GLN A 54 7.74 -39.32 -2.70
N PRO A 55 7.49 -39.54 -4.01
CA PRO A 55 7.80 -38.56 -5.05
C PRO A 55 6.59 -37.74 -5.59
N GLN A 56 6.95 -36.73 -6.40
CA GLN A 56 6.08 -35.78 -7.10
C GLN A 56 4.85 -36.41 -7.77
N GLY A 57 3.67 -36.18 -7.19
CA GLY A 57 2.38 -36.43 -7.80
C GLY A 57 1.88 -35.21 -8.58
N ARG A 58 1.67 -35.39 -9.90
CA ARG A 58 0.91 -34.46 -10.74
C ARG A 58 -0.54 -34.42 -10.26
N TRP A 59 -1.02 -33.27 -9.81
CA TRP A 59 -2.46 -33.04 -9.65
C TRP A 59 -3.05 -32.65 -11.00
N GLN A 60 -3.83 -33.57 -11.58
CA GLN A 60 -4.74 -33.32 -12.70
C GLN A 60 -6.00 -32.61 -12.17
N GLN A 61 -6.49 -31.62 -12.92
CA GLN A 61 -7.74 -30.92 -12.63
C GLN A 61 -8.93 -31.90 -12.69
N PRO A 62 -9.90 -31.83 -11.76
CA PRO A 62 -11.16 -32.55 -11.93
C PRO A 62 -12.01 -31.90 -13.04
N PRO A 63 -12.77 -32.68 -13.84
CA PRO A 63 -13.60 -32.16 -14.92
C PRO A 63 -14.79 -31.33 -14.39
N PRO A 64 -15.30 -30.37 -15.18
CA PRO A 64 -16.41 -29.51 -14.76
C PRO A 64 -17.70 -30.30 -14.56
N GLY A 65 -18.15 -30.39 -13.31
CA GLY A 65 -19.47 -30.89 -12.96
C GLY A 65 -20.54 -29.85 -13.25
N HIS A 66 -21.51 -30.21 -14.08
CA HIS A 66 -22.70 -29.44 -14.37
C HIS A 66 -23.63 -29.38 -13.14
N TRP A 67 -23.64 -28.25 -12.43
CA TRP A 67 -24.68 -27.96 -11.45
C TRP A 67 -25.86 -27.27 -12.15
N GLN A 68 -26.95 -28.02 -12.29
CA GLN A 68 -28.25 -27.50 -12.72
C GLN A 68 -28.87 -26.68 -11.59
N SER A 69 -29.25 -25.43 -11.87
CA SER A 69 -30.00 -24.58 -10.93
C SER A 69 -31.42 -25.14 -10.71
N PRO A 70 -31.97 -25.07 -9.49
CA PRO A 70 -33.38 -25.39 -9.27
C PRO A 70 -34.29 -24.31 -9.91
N PRO A 71 -35.51 -24.68 -10.37
CA PRO A 71 -36.43 -23.75 -11.01
C PRO A 71 -36.96 -22.70 -10.01
N PRO A 72 -37.30 -21.49 -10.48
CA PRO A 72 -37.87 -20.45 -9.64
C PRO A 72 -39.30 -20.80 -9.21
N PRO A 73 -39.75 -20.38 -8.01
CA PRO A 73 -41.13 -20.56 -7.57
C PRO A 73 -42.08 -19.69 -8.41
N GLU A 74 -43.14 -20.33 -8.91
CA GLU A 74 -44.26 -19.69 -9.58
C GLU A 74 -45.05 -18.79 -8.61
N GLY A 75 -45.43 -17.59 -9.09
CA GLY A 75 -46.54 -16.84 -8.54
C GLY A 75 -46.16 -15.51 -7.88
N GLN A 76 -46.00 -14.46 -8.69
CA GLN A 76 -46.41 -13.11 -8.31
C GLN A 76 -46.75 -12.30 -9.57
N GLN A 77 -48.00 -11.87 -9.62
CA GLN A 77 -48.65 -11.24 -10.77
C GLN A 77 -48.10 -9.81 -10.99
N HIS A 78 -47.79 -9.51 -12.25
CA HIS A 78 -47.41 -8.18 -12.72
C HIS A 78 -48.56 -7.17 -12.55
N TRP A 79 -48.33 -6.11 -11.79
CA TRP A 79 -49.08 -4.86 -11.97
C TRP A 79 -48.32 -3.95 -12.95
N GLN A 80 -48.75 -3.96 -14.21
CA GLN A 80 -48.39 -2.91 -15.16
C GLN A 80 -49.22 -1.66 -14.83
N GLN A 81 -48.56 -0.56 -14.45
CA GLN A 81 -49.18 0.76 -14.45
C GLN A 81 -48.93 1.45 -15.79
N SER A 82 -49.99 1.68 -16.54
CA SER A 82 -50.01 2.47 -17.77
C SER A 82 -49.82 3.96 -17.45
N ALA A 83 -48.97 4.65 -18.20
CA ALA A 83 -48.89 6.11 -18.17
C ALA A 83 -50.21 6.74 -18.69
N PRO A 84 -50.66 7.88 -18.14
CA PRO A 84 -51.87 8.55 -18.61
C PRO A 84 -51.66 9.20 -19.99
N PRO A 85 -52.71 9.32 -20.83
CA PRO A 85 -52.60 9.85 -22.18
C PRO A 85 -52.30 11.36 -22.18
N GLN A 86 -51.40 11.77 -23.05
CA GLN A 86 -51.11 13.19 -23.34
C GLN A 86 -52.28 13.81 -24.14
N PRO A 87 -52.71 15.05 -23.84
CA PRO A 87 -53.71 15.74 -24.64
C PRO A 87 -53.15 16.17 -26.00
N ASN A 88 -53.90 15.85 -27.06
CA ASN A 88 -53.58 16.17 -28.44
C ASN A 88 -54.03 17.60 -28.79
N TYR A 89 -53.09 18.56 -28.83
CA TYR A 89 -53.36 19.90 -29.35
C TYR A 89 -52.94 19.97 -30.82
N SER A 90 -53.90 19.77 -31.72
CA SER A 90 -53.79 20.22 -33.11
C SER A 90 -54.82 21.31 -33.37
N THR A 91 -54.37 22.35 -34.09
CA THR A 91 -55.13 23.47 -34.69
C THR A 91 -55.24 24.78 -33.86
N ARG A 92 -54.17 25.59 -33.90
CA ARG A 92 -54.31 27.04 -34.11
C ARG A 92 -53.10 27.60 -34.87
N PRO A 93 -53.28 28.48 -35.89
CA PRO A 93 -52.19 29.00 -36.71
C PRO A 93 -51.51 30.20 -36.02
N GLY A 94 -50.18 30.21 -35.98
CA GLY A 94 -49.38 31.35 -35.52
C GLY A 94 -48.44 31.03 -34.35
N GLY A 95 -47.40 30.23 -34.59
CA GLY A 95 -46.27 30.11 -33.67
C GLY A 95 -45.24 31.22 -33.91
N PRO A 96 -44.49 31.68 -32.89
CA PRO A 96 -43.41 32.64 -33.07
C PRO A 96 -42.32 32.08 -34.01
N PRO A 97 -41.63 32.94 -34.79
CA PRO A 97 -40.66 32.47 -35.77
C PRO A 97 -39.51 31.71 -35.11
N PRO A 98 -38.89 30.75 -35.82
CA PRO A 98 -37.73 30.03 -35.29
C PRO A 98 -36.58 31.02 -35.04
N ILE A 99 -35.97 30.91 -33.85
CA ILE A 99 -34.82 31.72 -33.46
C ILE A 99 -33.65 31.35 -34.40
N PRO A 100 -33.01 32.32 -35.09
CA PRO A 100 -31.86 32.05 -35.94
C PRO A 100 -30.74 31.34 -35.16
N SER A 101 -30.12 30.35 -35.78
CA SER A 101 -28.99 29.56 -35.24
C SER A 101 -27.77 30.41 -34.86
N HIS A 102 -27.77 31.71 -35.17
CA HIS A 102 -26.73 32.68 -34.82
C HIS A 102 -26.92 33.37 -33.45
N SER A 103 -27.98 33.05 -32.70
CA SER A 103 -28.21 33.56 -31.33
C SER A 103 -27.91 32.56 -30.22
N ARG A 104 -27.34 31.39 -30.55
CA ARG A 104 -26.78 30.51 -29.51
C ARG A 104 -25.47 31.15 -29.04
N PRO A 105 -25.33 31.52 -27.75
CA PRO A 105 -24.03 31.90 -27.22
C PRO A 105 -23.03 30.78 -27.56
N PRO A 106 -21.79 31.10 -27.94
CA PRO A 106 -20.77 30.06 -28.08
C PRO A 106 -20.79 29.23 -26.80
N ALA A 107 -20.75 27.90 -26.93
CA ALA A 107 -20.62 27.02 -25.78
C ALA A 107 -19.47 27.57 -24.94
N ALA A 108 -19.76 27.96 -23.70
CA ALA A 108 -18.72 28.39 -22.78
C ALA A 108 -17.64 27.30 -22.80
N PRO A 109 -16.35 27.65 -22.89
CA PRO A 109 -15.30 26.65 -22.78
C PRO A 109 -15.59 25.86 -21.50
N SER A 110 -15.79 24.56 -21.66
CA SER A 110 -15.87 23.62 -20.55
C SER A 110 -14.72 23.96 -19.61
N ALA A 111 -15.05 24.37 -18.38
CA ALA A 111 -14.07 24.79 -17.40
C ALA A 111 -12.94 23.75 -17.38
N GLU A 112 -11.78 24.12 -17.93
CA GLU A 112 -10.60 23.29 -17.85
C GLU A 112 -10.38 23.05 -16.36
N SER A 113 -10.35 21.78 -15.95
CA SER A 113 -10.10 21.43 -14.57
C SER A 113 -8.82 22.14 -14.15
N SER A 114 -8.90 23.05 -13.18
CA SER A 114 -7.78 23.89 -12.73
C SER A 114 -6.73 23.12 -11.94
N GLY A 115 -6.60 21.81 -12.20
CA GLY A 115 -5.74 20.87 -11.51
C GLY A 115 -5.02 19.95 -12.51
N PRO A 116 -4.03 19.18 -12.02
CA PRO A 116 -3.23 18.31 -12.87
C PRO A 116 -4.11 17.25 -13.57
N ARG A 117 -3.73 16.89 -14.79
CA ARG A 117 -4.45 15.87 -15.56
C ARG A 117 -4.37 14.52 -14.86
N VAL A 118 -5.52 13.99 -14.46
CA VAL A 118 -5.66 12.65 -13.90
C VAL A 118 -5.62 11.62 -15.04
N TYR A 119 -4.81 10.56 -14.89
CA TYR A 119 -4.69 9.49 -15.89
C TYR A 119 -5.10 8.11 -15.37
N TRP A 120 -5.30 7.96 -14.06
CA TRP A 120 -5.92 6.77 -13.48
C TRP A 120 -6.73 7.19 -12.24
N ARG A 121 -7.96 6.68 -12.16
CA ARG A 121 -8.86 6.81 -11.01
C ARG A 121 -9.83 5.62 -11.07
N PRO A 122 -9.81 4.69 -10.09
CA PRO A 122 -10.75 3.58 -10.05
C PRO A 122 -12.16 4.09 -9.75
N GLU A 123 -13.16 3.39 -10.28
CA GLU A 123 -14.57 3.66 -9.98
C GLU A 123 -14.99 2.89 -8.72
N PHE A 124 -15.47 3.60 -7.71
CA PHE A 124 -16.06 3.01 -6.51
C PHE A 124 -17.57 3.02 -6.65
N SER A 125 -18.13 1.87 -7.02
CA SER A 125 -19.56 1.67 -7.24
C SER A 125 -19.97 0.29 -6.75
N PRO A 126 -21.08 0.13 -6.01
CA PRO A 126 -21.56 -1.18 -5.56
C PRO A 126 -21.84 -2.17 -6.70
N ASN A 127 -22.05 -1.68 -7.92
CA ASN A 127 -22.31 -2.50 -9.10
C ASN A 127 -21.02 -2.99 -9.79
N VAL A 128 -19.86 -2.54 -9.32
CA VAL A 128 -18.54 -2.89 -9.84
C VAL A 128 -17.82 -3.74 -8.79
N PRO A 129 -17.32 -4.94 -9.14
CA PRO A 129 -16.53 -5.72 -8.20
C PRO A 129 -15.22 -4.99 -7.87
N VAL A 130 -14.78 -5.04 -6.61
CA VAL A 130 -13.45 -4.52 -6.18
C VAL A 130 -12.33 -5.09 -7.06
N SER A 131 -12.50 -6.35 -7.49
CA SER A 131 -11.55 -7.04 -8.35
C SER A 131 -11.44 -6.49 -9.78
N GLN A 132 -12.26 -5.49 -10.17
CA GLN A 132 -12.11 -4.81 -11.45
C GLN A 132 -10.78 -4.07 -11.53
N GLU A 133 -10.45 -3.30 -10.49
CA GLU A 133 -9.28 -2.41 -10.44
C GLU A 133 -8.14 -2.98 -9.59
N PHE A 134 -8.44 -3.93 -8.70
CA PHE A 134 -7.50 -4.50 -7.75
C PHE A 134 -7.44 -6.02 -7.85
N ASN A 135 -6.30 -6.61 -7.49
CA ASN A 135 -6.15 -8.03 -7.25
C ASN A 135 -6.08 -8.26 -5.74
N HIS A 136 -6.81 -9.25 -5.23
CA HIS A 136 -6.72 -9.67 -3.82
C HIS A 136 -5.53 -10.61 -3.62
N LYS A 137 -4.62 -10.21 -2.73
CA LYS A 137 -3.70 -11.15 -2.09
C LYS A 137 -4.48 -11.88 -1.00
N GLN A 138 -4.22 -13.18 -0.87
CA GLN A 138 -5.01 -14.08 -0.04
C GLN A 138 -4.11 -14.94 0.84
N GLY A 139 -4.66 -15.46 1.93
CA GLY A 139 -3.92 -16.31 2.85
C GLY A 139 -3.13 -15.53 3.90
N HIS A 140 -2.32 -16.28 4.65
CA HIS A 140 -1.36 -15.78 5.64
C HIS A 140 0.01 -15.40 5.04
N GLY A 141 0.15 -15.46 3.72
CA GLY A 141 1.43 -15.22 3.04
C GLY A 141 2.40 -16.40 3.11
N ASP A 142 3.46 -16.31 2.30
CA ASP A 142 4.61 -17.20 2.30
C ASP A 142 5.89 -16.34 2.25
N PRO A 143 6.68 -16.23 3.34
CA PRO A 143 6.52 -16.96 4.60
C PRO A 143 5.27 -16.56 5.39
N TRP A 144 4.82 -17.46 6.27
CA TRP A 144 3.64 -17.25 7.11
C TRP A 144 3.71 -15.92 7.89
N GLY A 145 2.58 -15.23 7.99
CA GLY A 145 2.46 -13.91 8.60
C GLY A 145 3.06 -12.80 7.73
N TRP A 146 3.08 -12.99 6.40
CA TRP A 146 3.60 -12.05 5.40
C TRP A 146 5.02 -11.53 5.67
N GLY A 147 5.85 -12.31 6.38
CA GLY A 147 7.20 -11.92 6.80
C GLY A 147 7.25 -11.02 8.05
N ASN A 148 6.10 -10.59 8.57
CA ASN A 148 5.99 -9.65 9.69
C ASN A 148 5.27 -10.22 10.92
N ASN A 149 5.01 -11.53 10.97
CA ASN A 149 4.22 -12.18 12.02
C ASN A 149 2.78 -11.63 12.11
N GLU A 150 2.21 -11.25 10.96
CA GLU A 150 0.82 -10.82 10.81
C GLU A 150 -0.16 -11.97 11.16
N LEU A 151 -1.30 -11.65 11.78
CA LEU A 151 -2.26 -12.64 12.28
C LEU A 151 -3.36 -12.98 11.28
N GLU A 152 -3.69 -12.05 10.40
CA GLU A 152 -4.85 -12.15 9.54
C GLU A 152 -4.67 -13.14 8.40
N ASN A 153 -5.79 -13.74 8.00
CA ASN A 153 -5.95 -14.38 6.72
C ASN A 153 -6.56 -13.35 5.76
N TYR A 154 -5.82 -12.91 4.74
CA TYR A 154 -6.42 -12.03 3.72
C TYR A 154 -7.39 -12.83 2.84
N THR A 155 -8.55 -12.26 2.55
CA THR A 155 -9.60 -12.91 1.73
C THR A 155 -10.13 -11.97 0.65
N PRO A 156 -10.74 -12.50 -0.42
CA PRO A 156 -11.47 -11.71 -1.40
C PRO A 156 -12.95 -11.48 -1.00
N ASP A 157 -13.34 -11.85 0.23
CA ASP A 157 -14.74 -11.82 0.65
C ASP A 157 -15.28 -10.38 0.71
N SER A 158 -16.55 -10.24 0.37
CA SER A 158 -17.25 -8.94 0.41
C SER A 158 -17.43 -8.39 1.83
N SER A 159 -17.21 -9.21 2.86
CA SER A 159 -17.09 -8.78 4.25
C SER A 159 -15.79 -8.03 4.54
N ASN A 160 -14.73 -8.30 3.77
CA ASN A 160 -13.39 -7.72 3.96
C ASN A 160 -13.07 -6.61 2.96
N SER A 161 -13.70 -6.59 1.78
CA SER A 161 -13.59 -5.44 0.86
C SER A 161 -14.85 -5.24 0.01
N PHE A 162 -15.35 -4.00 -0.04
CA PHE A 162 -16.58 -3.68 -0.76
C PHE A 162 -16.68 -2.18 -1.10
N HIS A 163 -17.52 -1.86 -2.10
CA HIS A 163 -17.88 -0.49 -2.42
C HIS A 163 -19.17 -0.07 -1.70
N THR A 164 -19.23 1.18 -1.26
CA THR A 164 -20.42 1.77 -0.63
C THR A 164 -21.29 2.50 -1.66
N HIS A 165 -22.57 2.70 -1.33
CA HIS A 165 -23.52 3.40 -2.21
C HIS A 165 -23.17 4.87 -2.46
N ASP A 166 -22.42 5.48 -1.56
CA ASP A 166 -21.91 6.86 -1.67
C ASP A 166 -20.52 6.95 -2.31
N GLY A 167 -20.06 5.88 -2.98
CA GLY A 167 -18.90 5.92 -3.86
C GLY A 167 -17.55 5.84 -3.16
N LYS A 168 -17.42 4.97 -2.16
CA LYS A 168 -16.16 4.72 -1.43
C LYS A 168 -15.77 3.26 -1.53
N LEU A 169 -14.48 2.97 -1.41
CA LEU A 169 -13.96 1.62 -1.19
C LEU A 169 -13.67 1.44 0.30
N VAL A 170 -14.16 0.35 0.89
CA VAL A 170 -13.89 -0.02 2.27
C VAL A 170 -13.08 -1.31 2.28
N LEU A 171 -11.98 -1.30 3.04
CA LEU A 171 -11.30 -2.52 3.49
C LEU A 171 -11.64 -2.69 4.97
N ARG A 172 -12.03 -3.89 5.37
CA ARG A 172 -12.48 -4.21 6.72
C ARG A 172 -11.66 -5.37 7.27
N ALA A 173 -10.93 -5.09 8.36
CA ALA A 173 -10.35 -6.12 9.20
C ALA A 173 -11.39 -6.59 10.23
N ILE A 174 -11.56 -7.89 10.39
CA ILE A 174 -12.52 -8.52 11.30
C ILE A 174 -11.74 -9.38 12.30
N SER A 175 -11.87 -9.04 13.58
CA SER A 175 -11.35 -9.81 14.71
C SER A 175 -12.47 -10.59 15.38
N GLN A 176 -12.32 -11.90 15.45
CA GLN A 176 -13.19 -12.86 16.13
C GLN A 176 -12.30 -13.88 16.83
N SER A 177 -11.59 -13.46 17.87
CA SER A 177 -10.53 -14.25 18.53
C SER A 177 -10.97 -15.65 18.98
N GLN A 178 -12.25 -15.83 19.31
CA GLN A 178 -12.84 -17.11 19.74
C GLN A 178 -13.49 -17.92 18.60
N HIS A 179 -13.30 -17.54 17.33
CA HIS A 179 -13.88 -18.27 16.21
C HIS A 179 -13.33 -19.72 16.16
N PRO A 180 -14.21 -20.73 15.98
CA PRO A 180 -13.80 -22.15 16.00
C PRO A 180 -12.87 -22.51 14.84
N ASN A 181 -13.06 -21.91 13.66
CA ASN A 181 -12.08 -21.99 12.57
C ASN A 181 -10.95 -20.95 12.82
N PRO A 182 -9.69 -21.37 12.99
CA PRO A 182 -8.55 -20.47 13.18
C PRO A 182 -8.37 -19.45 12.05
N GLU A 183 -8.61 -19.83 10.80
CA GLU A 183 -8.44 -18.96 9.62
C GLU A 183 -9.49 -17.83 9.54
N ALA A 184 -10.56 -17.93 10.31
CA ALA A 184 -11.61 -16.93 10.40
C ALA A 184 -11.54 -16.11 11.70
N ARG A 185 -10.55 -16.36 12.57
CA ARG A 185 -10.36 -15.56 13.79
C ARG A 185 -9.91 -14.14 13.48
N TYR A 186 -9.16 -13.98 12.40
CA TYR A 186 -8.65 -12.70 11.93
C TYR A 186 -8.73 -12.72 10.41
N THR A 187 -9.65 -11.95 9.83
CA THR A 187 -9.73 -11.80 8.37
C THR A 187 -9.58 -10.34 7.97
N SER A 188 -9.01 -10.11 6.80
CA SER A 188 -8.83 -8.75 6.26
C SER A 188 -8.75 -8.78 4.73
N ALA A 189 -8.48 -7.63 4.12
CA ALA A 189 -8.19 -7.52 2.69
C ALA A 189 -6.80 -6.93 2.45
N ARG A 190 -6.11 -7.45 1.42
CA ARG A 190 -4.89 -6.88 0.86
C ARG A 190 -5.05 -6.75 -0.65
N LEU A 191 -5.16 -5.51 -1.11
CA LEU A 191 -5.45 -5.17 -2.50
C LEU A 191 -4.18 -4.67 -3.18
N VAL A 192 -3.98 -5.09 -4.43
CA VAL A 192 -2.89 -4.61 -5.31
C VAL A 192 -3.52 -4.06 -6.59
N SER A 193 -3.21 -2.82 -6.97
CA SER A 193 -3.78 -2.23 -8.18
C SER A 193 -3.33 -2.98 -9.44
N LYS A 194 -4.24 -3.11 -10.42
CA LYS A 194 -3.88 -3.62 -11.75
C LYS A 194 -3.12 -2.60 -12.57
N ALA A 195 -3.38 -1.31 -12.36
CA ALA A 195 -2.58 -0.23 -12.91
C ALA A 195 -1.23 -0.14 -12.19
N THR A 196 -0.16 0.14 -12.95
CA THR A 196 1.07 0.65 -12.36
C THR A 196 1.03 2.18 -12.29
N LEU A 197 2.02 2.79 -11.65
CA LEU A 197 2.24 4.24 -11.72
C LEU A 197 2.34 4.73 -13.17
N GLY A 198 2.87 3.91 -14.08
CA GLY A 198 2.77 4.06 -15.54
C GLY A 198 3.54 5.23 -16.14
N ARG A 199 4.18 6.06 -15.30
CA ARG A 199 4.92 7.26 -15.71
C ARG A 199 6.15 7.46 -14.85
N ARG A 200 7.15 8.13 -15.43
CA ARG A 200 8.38 8.50 -14.71
C ARG A 200 8.24 9.73 -13.84
N ASP A 201 7.24 10.56 -14.11
CA ASP A 201 6.87 11.71 -13.29
C ASP A 201 5.37 11.64 -13.02
N GLY A 202 4.95 11.92 -11.79
CA GLY A 202 3.55 11.93 -11.44
C GLY A 202 3.28 12.12 -9.94
N CYS A 203 2.00 12.07 -9.60
CA CYS A 203 1.51 12.15 -8.23
C CYS A 203 0.37 11.15 -8.02
N LEU A 204 0.48 10.37 -6.96
CA LEU A 204 -0.56 9.48 -6.44
C LEU A 204 -1.16 10.16 -5.21
N THR A 205 -2.46 10.42 -5.24
CA THR A 205 -3.22 11.05 -4.16
C THR A 205 -4.29 10.10 -3.65
N ALA A 206 -4.41 9.96 -2.34
CA ALA A 206 -5.49 9.23 -1.68
C ALA A 206 -6.10 10.04 -0.54
N TRP A 207 -7.41 9.92 -0.35
CA TRP A 207 -8.12 10.44 0.83
C TRP A 207 -8.61 9.25 1.65
N LEU A 208 -8.02 9.05 2.84
CA LEU A 208 -8.20 7.85 3.64
C LEU A 208 -8.71 8.20 5.03
N THR A 209 -9.70 7.46 5.53
CA THR A 209 -9.95 7.34 6.98
C THR A 209 -9.33 6.03 7.42
N LEU A 210 -8.37 6.09 8.34
CA LEU A 210 -7.65 4.91 8.83
C LEU A 210 -8.29 4.43 10.15
N PRO A 211 -8.37 3.11 10.38
CA PRO A 211 -8.74 2.58 11.69
C PRO A 211 -7.62 2.82 12.70
N CYS A 212 -7.94 3.37 13.87
CA CYS A 212 -7.00 3.56 14.97
C CYS A 212 -7.40 2.67 16.15
N ALA A 213 -6.71 1.55 16.33
CA ALA A 213 -6.93 0.66 17.45
C ALA A 213 -5.68 -0.16 17.78
N GLU A 214 -5.60 -0.63 19.02
CA GLU A 214 -4.55 -1.55 19.46
C GLU A 214 -4.49 -2.81 18.56
N GLY A 215 -3.29 -3.21 18.14
CA GLY A 215 -3.09 -4.41 17.31
C GLY A 215 -3.60 -4.30 15.87
N ILE A 216 -4.02 -3.11 15.41
CA ILE A 216 -4.42 -2.85 14.02
C ILE A 216 -3.31 -2.08 13.30
N TRP A 217 -2.98 -2.49 12.07
CA TRP A 217 -1.93 -1.90 11.23
C TRP A 217 -2.43 -1.65 9.79
N PRO A 218 -3.10 -0.52 9.51
CA PRO A 218 -3.45 -0.11 8.15
C PRO A 218 -2.23 0.38 7.37
N ALA A 219 -2.19 0.06 6.08
CA ALA A 219 -1.13 0.50 5.17
C ALA A 219 -1.67 0.93 3.79
N PHE A 220 -1.10 2.02 3.28
CA PHE A 220 -1.21 2.51 1.91
C PHE A 220 0.21 2.76 1.37
N TRP A 221 0.59 1.98 0.37
CA TRP A 221 2.00 1.77 0.03
C TRP A 221 2.17 1.27 -1.40
N LEU A 222 3.42 1.09 -1.84
CA LEU A 222 3.78 0.74 -3.20
C LEU A 222 4.84 -0.37 -3.23
N LEU A 223 4.67 -1.29 -4.17
CA LEU A 223 5.67 -2.29 -4.52
C LEU A 223 5.82 -2.39 -6.06
N PRO A 224 7.00 -2.78 -6.55
CA PRO A 224 7.18 -3.23 -7.93
C PRO A 224 6.12 -4.26 -8.34
N ARG A 225 5.69 -4.22 -9.60
CA ARG A 225 4.86 -5.29 -10.16
C ARG A 225 5.59 -6.64 -10.04
N GLU A 226 4.85 -7.67 -9.65
CA GLU A 226 5.39 -9.03 -9.56
C GLU A 226 5.76 -9.63 -10.93
N PRO A 227 6.80 -10.48 -10.99
CA PRO A 227 7.67 -10.87 -9.87
C PRO A 227 8.71 -9.78 -9.56
N PHE A 228 9.07 -9.65 -8.28
CA PHE A 228 10.15 -8.76 -7.83
C PHE A 228 10.97 -9.38 -6.71
N VAL A 229 12.11 -8.78 -6.40
CA VAL A 229 12.99 -9.21 -5.30
C VAL A 229 12.98 -8.16 -4.19
N TRP A 230 12.38 -8.47 -3.06
CA TRP A 230 12.39 -7.61 -1.88
C TRP A 230 13.67 -7.81 -1.04
N PRO A 231 14.23 -6.76 -0.40
CA PRO A 231 13.90 -5.34 -0.59
C PRO A 231 14.62 -4.72 -1.78
N HIS A 232 15.42 -5.48 -2.53
CA HIS A 232 16.29 -4.98 -3.61
C HIS A 232 15.60 -4.08 -4.63
N GLU A 233 14.38 -4.42 -5.04
CA GLU A 233 13.66 -3.69 -6.07
C GLU A 233 12.81 -2.53 -5.54
N GLY A 234 12.78 -2.34 -4.23
CA GLY A 234 12.20 -1.18 -3.55
C GLY A 234 10.81 -1.42 -2.96
N GLU A 235 10.47 -0.60 -1.96
CA GLU A 235 9.16 -0.47 -1.34
C GLU A 235 9.00 0.97 -0.84
N VAL A 236 7.79 1.53 -0.96
CA VAL A 236 7.46 2.89 -0.52
C VAL A 236 6.19 2.83 0.30
N ASP A 237 6.28 3.27 1.54
CA ASP A 237 5.14 3.33 2.45
C ASP A 237 4.70 4.77 2.58
N ILE A 238 3.49 5.04 2.11
CA ILE A 238 2.94 6.40 2.06
C ILE A 238 2.26 6.70 3.39
N ALA A 239 1.44 5.77 3.85
CA ALA A 239 0.77 5.82 5.13
C ALA A 239 0.77 4.46 5.81
N GLU A 240 1.49 4.35 6.92
CA GLU A 240 1.35 3.26 7.87
C GLU A 240 1.07 3.84 9.26
N SER A 241 0.17 3.20 10.00
CA SER A 241 -0.03 3.48 11.42
C SER A 241 -0.27 2.16 12.12
N TRP A 242 0.00 2.09 13.42
CA TRP A 242 -0.30 0.89 14.19
C TRP A 242 -0.73 1.24 15.60
N ASN A 243 -1.36 0.29 16.27
CA ASN A 243 -1.77 0.40 17.67
C ASN A 243 -2.68 1.61 18.00
N GLY A 244 -3.20 2.30 16.99
CA GLY A 244 -3.99 3.52 17.18
C GLY A 244 -3.20 4.66 17.83
N ASP A 245 -1.88 4.70 17.64
CA ASP A 245 -1.01 5.74 18.19
C ASP A 245 -1.18 7.12 17.52
N CYS A 246 -1.98 7.18 16.45
CA CYS A 246 -2.21 8.38 15.65
C CYS A 246 -0.92 8.93 15.01
N GLU A 247 0.10 8.09 14.84
CA GLU A 247 1.32 8.41 14.12
C GLU A 247 1.32 7.75 12.74
N ASN A 248 1.57 8.55 11.72
CA ASN A 248 1.82 8.07 10.36
C ASN A 248 3.31 7.85 10.15
N HIS A 249 3.67 6.67 9.69
CA HIS A 249 5.03 6.29 9.35
C HIS A 249 5.13 6.29 7.82
N SER A 250 5.97 7.18 7.28
CA SER A 250 6.34 7.19 5.87
C SER A 250 7.69 6.53 5.72
N CYS A 251 7.80 5.57 4.79
CA CYS A 251 8.98 4.72 4.68
C CYS A 251 9.49 4.55 3.25
N LEU A 252 10.78 4.29 3.12
CA LEU A 252 11.43 3.82 1.89
C LEU A 252 12.35 2.66 2.25
N HIS A 253 12.16 1.52 1.59
CA HIS A 253 12.98 0.32 1.78
C HIS A 253 13.71 -0.05 0.48
N TRP A 254 15.00 -0.38 0.58
CA TRP A 254 15.79 -0.89 -0.54
C TRP A 254 17.05 -1.63 -0.07
N GLY A 255 17.66 -2.41 -0.96
CA GLY A 255 18.96 -3.03 -0.69
C GLY A 255 18.86 -4.37 0.05
N PHE A 256 19.66 -4.59 1.09
CA PHE A 256 19.62 -5.81 1.91
C PHE A 256 19.03 -5.53 3.28
N TYR A 257 18.31 -6.49 3.84
CA TYR A 257 17.89 -6.45 5.24
C TYR A 257 18.93 -7.15 6.12
N ASN A 258 19.99 -6.44 6.49
CA ASN A 258 20.96 -6.90 7.49
C ASN A 258 21.28 -5.78 8.49
N ALA A 259 21.94 -6.11 9.61
CA ALA A 259 22.23 -5.15 10.67
C ALA A 259 23.10 -3.96 10.20
N GLU A 260 23.90 -4.15 9.15
CA GLU A 260 24.76 -3.11 8.56
C GLU A 260 23.95 -2.15 7.66
N ASP A 261 22.79 -2.60 7.19
CA ASP A 261 21.90 -1.88 6.26
C ASP A 261 20.63 -1.35 6.94
N ALA A 262 20.56 -1.35 8.27
CA ALA A 262 19.40 -0.82 9.02
C ALA A 262 19.06 0.65 8.63
N GLN A 263 20.04 1.42 8.16
CA GLN A 263 19.84 2.79 7.65
C GLN A 263 19.09 2.86 6.30
N LYS A 264 18.81 1.72 5.64
CA LYS A 264 18.07 1.61 4.37
C LYS A 264 16.57 1.34 4.57
N HIS A 265 16.10 1.37 5.83
CA HIS A 265 14.70 1.30 6.24
C HIS A 265 14.36 2.64 6.88
N LEU A 266 14.18 3.66 6.04
CA LEU A 266 14.03 5.03 6.52
C LEU A 266 12.58 5.27 6.91
N VAL A 267 12.31 5.32 8.21
CA VAL A 267 10.97 5.56 8.76
C VAL A 267 10.90 6.96 9.33
N ARG A 268 9.86 7.71 8.93
CA ARG A 268 9.58 9.02 9.50
C ARG A 268 8.16 9.08 10.06
N GLY A 269 8.06 9.27 11.37
CA GLY A 269 6.82 9.53 12.08
C GLY A 269 6.28 10.95 11.83
N THR A 270 4.98 11.06 11.58
CA THR A 270 4.21 12.30 11.60
C THR A 270 2.96 12.09 12.45
N HIS A 271 2.90 12.75 13.60
CA HIS A 271 1.74 12.66 14.48
C HIS A 271 0.55 13.44 13.92
N ILE A 272 -0.61 12.78 13.83
CA ILE A 272 -1.89 13.31 13.31
C ILE A 272 -2.94 13.09 14.39
N SER A 273 -3.07 14.04 15.32
CA SER A 273 -3.92 13.90 16.51
C SER A 273 -5.40 13.62 16.22
N ASP A 274 -5.89 14.00 15.03
CA ASP A 274 -7.26 13.82 14.59
C ASP A 274 -7.45 12.70 13.55
N MET A 275 -6.44 11.81 13.41
CA MET A 275 -6.46 10.69 12.47
C MET A 275 -7.76 9.86 12.47
N PRO A 276 -8.33 9.44 13.63
CA PRO A 276 -9.54 8.62 13.63
C PRO A 276 -10.82 9.36 13.27
N TYR A 277 -10.81 10.69 13.20
CA TYR A 277 -12.03 11.51 13.15
C TYR A 277 -12.33 12.10 11.77
N ARG A 278 -11.42 11.96 10.80
CA ARG A 278 -11.61 12.54 9.46
C ARG A 278 -10.87 11.78 8.37
N PRO A 279 -11.21 12.03 7.10
CA PRO A 279 -10.33 11.70 5.99
C PRO A 279 -9.03 12.53 6.07
N ILE A 280 -7.91 11.87 5.82
CA ILE A 280 -6.59 12.46 5.66
C ILE A 280 -6.20 12.37 4.19
N ARG A 281 -5.65 13.46 3.66
CA ARG A 281 -5.09 13.44 2.31
C ARG A 281 -3.62 13.02 2.37
N TYR A 282 -3.29 11.98 1.63
CA TYR A 282 -1.92 11.53 1.39
C TYR A 282 -1.56 11.75 -0.08
N ASP A 283 -0.38 12.32 -0.32
CA ASP A 283 0.19 12.39 -1.67
C ASP A 283 1.59 11.80 -1.70
N PHE A 284 1.87 10.98 -2.71
CA PHE A 284 3.22 10.56 -3.07
C PHE A 284 3.55 11.09 -4.45
N VAL A 285 4.64 11.85 -4.54
CA VAL A 285 5.07 12.53 -5.77
C VAL A 285 6.44 12.01 -6.17
N TRP A 286 6.59 11.61 -7.42
CA TRP A 286 7.85 11.16 -7.97
C TRP A 286 8.22 11.97 -9.21
N GLN A 287 9.51 12.29 -9.34
CA GLN A 287 10.09 12.90 -10.52
C GLN A 287 11.38 12.16 -10.90
N CYS A 288 11.25 11.22 -11.83
CA CYS A 288 12.27 10.28 -12.26
C CYS A 288 12.53 10.34 -13.78
N SER A 289 11.94 11.28 -14.53
CA SER A 289 12.19 11.40 -15.98
C SER A 289 13.66 11.65 -16.35
N ARG A 290 14.46 12.16 -15.42
CA ARG A 290 15.90 12.39 -15.58
C ARG A 290 16.77 11.25 -15.04
N THR A 291 16.20 10.21 -14.44
CA THR A 291 16.98 9.06 -13.99
C THR A 291 17.31 8.16 -15.17
N GLY A 292 18.58 7.78 -15.30
CA GLY A 292 18.97 6.77 -16.26
C GLY A 292 18.53 5.37 -15.86
N VAL A 293 18.78 4.42 -16.76
CA VAL A 293 18.46 3.00 -16.59
C VAL A 293 19.74 2.21 -16.72
N ARG A 294 20.03 1.39 -15.70
CA ARG A 294 21.18 0.51 -15.64
C ARG A 294 21.09 -0.58 -16.72
N GLY A 295 22.22 -1.22 -17.00
CA GLY A 295 22.28 -2.35 -17.95
C GLY A 295 21.42 -3.57 -17.57
N ASP A 296 21.00 -3.69 -16.30
CA ASP A 296 20.07 -4.72 -15.81
C ASP A 296 18.59 -4.29 -15.86
N GLY A 297 18.28 -3.14 -16.49
CA GLY A 297 16.92 -2.61 -16.64
C GLY A 297 16.37 -1.90 -15.39
N LYS A 298 17.19 -1.68 -14.37
CA LYS A 298 16.81 -1.06 -13.09
C LYS A 298 17.19 0.43 -13.04
N SER A 299 16.66 1.17 -12.07
CA SER A 299 16.93 2.60 -11.95
C SER A 299 18.42 2.87 -11.66
N GLU A 300 19.03 3.87 -12.32
CA GLU A 300 20.33 4.42 -11.90
C GLU A 300 20.25 5.23 -10.60
N GLY A 301 19.04 5.46 -10.09
CA GLY A 301 18.78 6.26 -8.90
C GLY A 301 18.82 7.77 -9.16
N GLY A 302 18.63 8.55 -8.10
CA GLY A 302 18.67 10.02 -8.12
C GLY A 302 17.34 10.71 -8.49
N GLY A 303 16.28 9.94 -8.74
CA GLY A 303 14.92 10.46 -8.93
C GLY A 303 14.41 11.08 -7.63
N ARG A 304 13.55 12.09 -7.71
CA ARG A 304 13.06 12.80 -6.52
C ARG A 304 11.73 12.20 -6.04
N LEU A 305 11.68 11.75 -4.79
CA LEU A 305 10.50 11.16 -4.14
C LEU A 305 10.06 12.05 -2.98
N MET A 306 8.76 12.31 -2.84
CA MET A 306 8.23 13.20 -1.82
C MET A 306 6.88 12.71 -1.29
N TRP A 307 6.73 12.74 0.03
CA TRP A 307 5.51 12.39 0.75
C TRP A 307 4.85 13.66 1.29
N TYR A 308 3.54 13.72 1.18
CA TYR A 308 2.72 14.79 1.74
C TYR A 308 1.58 14.23 2.59
N ILE A 309 1.27 14.95 3.65
CA ILE A 309 0.10 14.73 4.51
C ILE A 309 -0.66 16.05 4.61
N ASP A 310 -1.93 16.04 4.22
CA ASP A 310 -2.80 17.23 4.11
C ASP A 310 -2.12 18.39 3.36
N GLY A 311 -1.43 18.02 2.27
CA GLY A 311 -0.70 18.96 1.42
C GLY A 311 0.62 19.47 2.00
N ARG A 312 1.02 19.10 3.23
CA ARG A 312 2.31 19.48 3.81
C ARG A 312 3.38 18.46 3.45
N PRO A 313 4.57 18.85 2.96
CA PRO A 313 5.64 17.91 2.67
C PRO A 313 6.22 17.38 3.98
N VAL A 314 6.16 16.07 4.20
CA VAL A 314 6.58 15.44 5.47
C VAL A 314 7.89 14.69 5.35
N MET A 315 8.24 14.19 4.17
CA MET A 315 9.47 13.45 3.92
C MET A 315 9.87 13.60 2.45
N LYS A 316 11.17 13.73 2.18
CA LYS A 316 11.73 13.61 0.84
C LYS A 316 12.84 12.56 0.81
N ASN A 317 13.05 11.97 -0.36
CA ASN A 317 14.20 11.10 -0.59
C ASN A 317 14.56 11.00 -2.07
N LEU A 318 15.78 10.54 -2.34
CA LEU A 318 16.19 10.16 -3.67
C LEU A 318 15.87 8.68 -3.93
N MET A 319 15.38 8.37 -5.12
CA MET A 319 15.22 7.02 -5.63
C MET A 319 16.58 6.31 -5.57
N PRO A 320 16.71 5.18 -4.87
CA PRO A 320 17.98 4.47 -4.78
C PRO A 320 18.35 3.79 -6.10
N PRO A 321 19.65 3.65 -6.42
CA PRO A 321 20.08 2.86 -7.57
C PRO A 321 19.75 1.38 -7.38
N GLY A 322 19.33 0.71 -8.46
CA GLY A 322 19.02 -0.72 -8.45
C GLY A 322 17.60 -1.08 -8.01
N THR A 323 16.75 -0.10 -7.71
CA THR A 323 15.30 -0.32 -7.56
C THR A 323 14.63 -0.56 -8.91
N ARG A 324 13.43 -1.14 -8.91
CA ARG A 324 12.59 -1.23 -10.11
C ARG A 324 12.27 0.20 -10.59
N LEU A 325 12.20 0.39 -11.91
CA LEU A 325 11.74 1.66 -12.49
C LEU A 325 10.36 2.03 -11.93
N ILE A 326 10.21 3.27 -11.46
CA ILE A 326 9.04 3.72 -10.68
C ILE A 326 7.72 3.54 -11.46
N GLU A 327 7.75 3.67 -12.78
CA GLU A 327 6.59 3.47 -13.65
C GLU A 327 5.99 2.06 -13.60
N ASP A 328 6.74 1.06 -13.10
CA ASP A 328 6.30 -0.32 -12.98
C ASP A 328 5.77 -0.68 -11.58
N TRP A 329 5.70 0.29 -10.67
CA TRP A 329 5.23 0.05 -9.30
C TRP A 329 3.70 0.06 -9.26
N THR A 330 3.13 -0.75 -8.38
CA THR A 330 1.70 -0.91 -8.13
C THR A 330 1.33 -0.33 -6.78
N VAL A 331 0.05 0.00 -6.61
CA VAL A 331 -0.51 0.53 -5.38
C VAL A 331 -1.05 -0.60 -4.51
N LEU A 332 -0.76 -0.56 -3.22
CA LEU A 332 -1.24 -1.51 -2.23
C LEU A 332 -2.05 -0.83 -1.14
N LEU A 333 -3.09 -1.54 -0.70
CA LEU A 333 -3.96 -1.16 0.42
C LEU A 333 -4.22 -2.41 1.26
N ASN A 334 -3.98 -2.37 2.56
CA ASN A 334 -4.35 -3.45 3.47
C ASN A 334 -4.57 -2.96 4.90
N ILE A 335 -5.14 -3.84 5.72
CA ILE A 335 -5.16 -3.71 7.18
C ILE A 335 -4.61 -5.02 7.75
N ALA A 336 -3.38 -5.00 8.24
CA ALA A 336 -2.81 -6.09 9.01
C ALA A 336 -3.32 -6.06 10.46
N MET A 337 -3.26 -7.22 11.12
CA MET A 337 -3.56 -7.37 12.55
C MET A 337 -2.38 -8.02 13.26
N GLY A 338 -1.95 -7.45 14.38
CA GLY A 338 -0.74 -7.87 15.07
C GLY A 338 0.53 -7.54 14.27
N GLY A 339 1.46 -8.50 14.19
CA GLY A 339 2.75 -8.29 13.55
C GLY A 339 3.80 -7.62 14.45
N ASN A 340 5.03 -7.57 13.92
CA ASN A 340 6.22 -7.09 14.62
C ASN A 340 6.05 -5.67 15.16
N VAL A 341 5.47 -4.77 14.34
CA VAL A 341 5.25 -3.36 14.70
C VAL A 341 4.19 -3.18 15.79
N CYS A 342 3.25 -4.13 15.90
CA CYS A 342 2.26 -4.14 16.99
C CYS A 342 2.84 -4.68 18.30
N GLN A 343 4.09 -5.16 18.34
CA GLN A 343 4.80 -5.57 19.57
C GLN A 343 4.01 -6.60 20.41
N GLY A 344 3.41 -7.58 19.74
CA GLY A 344 2.64 -8.66 20.38
C GLY A 344 1.21 -8.28 20.79
N LYS A 345 0.77 -7.05 20.52
CA LYS A 345 -0.61 -6.62 20.75
C LYS A 345 -1.55 -7.22 19.70
N THR A 346 -2.74 -7.59 20.13
CA THR A 346 -3.80 -8.15 19.27
C THR A 346 -5.06 -7.30 19.39
N PRO A 347 -5.82 -7.11 18.30
CA PRO A 347 -7.04 -6.30 18.34
C PRO A 347 -8.15 -6.97 19.15
N ARG A 348 -9.02 -6.16 19.75
CA ARG A 348 -10.27 -6.64 20.36
C ARG A 348 -11.20 -7.19 19.26
N ASP A 349 -12.11 -8.09 19.64
CA ASP A 349 -13.13 -8.58 18.72
C ASP A 349 -13.97 -7.41 18.17
N GLY A 350 -14.22 -7.41 16.86
CA GLY A 350 -14.88 -6.31 16.18
C GLY A 350 -14.50 -6.18 14.70
N ALA A 351 -14.93 -5.07 14.10
CA ALA A 351 -14.59 -4.71 12.72
C ALA A 351 -13.90 -3.34 12.70
N TYR A 352 -12.85 -3.24 11.89
CA TYR A 352 -12.00 -2.06 11.76
C TYR A 352 -11.90 -1.68 10.28
N ASP A 353 -12.41 -0.50 9.93
CA ASP A 353 -12.56 -0.08 8.55
C ASP A 353 -11.50 0.95 8.17
N MET A 354 -10.78 0.67 7.07
CA MET A 354 -10.11 1.69 6.27
C MET A 354 -11.06 2.11 5.16
N VAL A 355 -11.35 3.40 5.09
CA VAL A 355 -12.25 3.97 4.07
C VAL A 355 -11.43 4.78 3.09
N VAL A 356 -11.42 4.34 1.83
CA VAL A 356 -10.82 5.05 0.70
C VAL A 356 -11.90 5.91 0.06
N HIS A 357 -11.86 7.21 0.34
CA HIS A 357 -12.84 8.18 -0.19
C HIS A 357 -12.53 8.56 -1.64
N ASN A 358 -11.25 8.59 -1.99
CA ASN A 358 -10.77 8.81 -3.36
C ASN A 358 -9.34 8.29 -3.45
N ILE A 359 -8.95 7.81 -4.64
CA ILE A 359 -7.56 7.54 -4.99
C ILE A 359 -7.34 7.83 -6.47
N GLN A 360 -6.24 8.45 -6.84
CA GLN A 360 -5.98 8.82 -8.23
C GLN A 360 -4.48 9.00 -8.52
N MET A 361 -4.11 8.81 -9.78
CA MET A 361 -2.80 9.21 -10.29
C MET A 361 -2.94 10.34 -11.30
N SER A 362 -2.05 11.32 -11.20
CA SER A 362 -2.06 12.55 -12.00
C SER A 362 -0.66 12.91 -12.53
N GLU A 363 -0.61 13.63 -13.66
CA GLU A 363 0.63 13.95 -14.38
C GLU A 363 1.56 14.91 -13.61
N ALA A 364 1.05 15.59 -12.58
CA ALA A 364 1.80 16.50 -11.73
C ALA A 364 1.13 16.60 -10.35
N PRO A 365 1.85 17.00 -9.28
CA PRO A 365 1.23 17.26 -7.99
C PRO A 365 0.34 18.52 -8.01
N ASP A 366 -0.52 18.65 -7.01
CA ASP A 366 -1.26 19.90 -6.78
C ASP A 366 -0.31 21.07 -6.53
N GLY A 367 -0.54 22.18 -7.24
CA GLY A 367 0.37 23.32 -7.30
C GLY A 367 1.51 23.17 -8.31
N GLY A 368 1.59 22.03 -9.01
CA GLY A 368 2.52 21.77 -10.10
C GLY A 368 3.99 21.60 -9.68
N TRP A 369 4.85 21.42 -10.68
CA TRP A 369 6.28 21.15 -10.47
C TRP A 369 7.04 22.30 -9.82
N SER A 370 6.61 23.55 -10.01
CA SER A 370 7.23 24.71 -9.34
C SER A 370 7.05 24.66 -7.83
N ARG A 371 5.85 24.27 -7.35
CA ARG A 371 5.62 24.05 -5.92
C ARG A 371 6.44 22.87 -5.42
N PHE A 372 6.46 21.76 -6.16
CA PHE A 372 7.29 20.60 -5.82
C PHE A 372 8.78 20.98 -5.68
N ASP A 373 9.32 21.78 -6.59
CA ASP A 373 10.71 22.24 -6.53
C ASP A 373 10.97 23.12 -5.31
N ASN A 374 10.02 24.00 -4.94
CA ASN A 374 10.10 24.77 -3.70
C ASN A 374 10.08 23.85 -2.48
N ASP A 375 9.09 22.97 -2.40
CA ASP A 375 8.90 22.06 -1.26
C ASP A 375 10.10 21.11 -1.13
N TRP A 376 10.73 20.72 -2.25
CA TRP A 376 11.97 19.93 -2.26
C TRP A 376 13.12 20.59 -1.52
N GLN A 377 13.27 21.91 -1.60
CA GLN A 377 14.34 22.62 -0.89
C GLN A 377 14.10 22.72 0.62
N HIS A 378 12.83 22.70 1.04
CA HIS A 378 12.44 22.97 2.43
C HIS A 378 11.99 21.73 3.20
N CYS A 379 11.63 20.66 2.49
CA CYS A 379 11.26 19.40 3.11
C CYS A 379 12.50 18.72 3.69
N VAL A 380 12.25 18.03 4.78
CA VAL A 380 13.16 17.22 5.56
C VAL A 380 13.48 15.92 4.83
N ASP A 381 14.76 15.56 4.78
CA ASP A 381 15.17 14.25 4.25
C ASP A 381 14.67 13.13 5.17
N GLY A 382 14.24 12.02 4.57
CA GLY A 382 13.90 10.79 5.28
C GLY A 382 15.10 10.14 5.98
N ALA A 383 16.32 10.54 5.62
CA ALA A 383 17.56 10.00 6.14
C ALA A 383 18.06 10.71 7.43
N VAL A 384 17.19 11.06 8.38
CA VAL A 384 17.63 11.49 9.72
C VAL A 384 16.55 11.23 10.78
N MET A 385 16.78 10.25 11.66
CA MET A 385 16.61 10.42 13.10
C MET A 385 17.82 9.86 13.84
#